data_AF-A0A371LXE2-F1
#
_entry.id   AF-A0A371LXE2-F1
#
_cell.length_a   1.000
_cell.length_b   1.000
_cell.length_c   1.000
_cell.angle_alpha   90.00
_cell.angle_beta   90.00
_cell.angle_gamma   90.00
#
_symmetry.space_group_name_H-M   'P 1'
#
loop_
_entity.id
_entity.type
_entity.pdbx_description
1 polymer ?
#
loop_
_entity_poly.entity_id
_entity_poly.type
_entity_poly.pdbx_seq_one_letter_code
_entity_poly.pdbx_strand_id
1 'polypeptide(L)'
;MGIFRVLRGLFSSNSSTSIDGDNMGVAGEDWRWSRVDEQPFDHYTDASDRVVVLKRERRHDEVEELLLWCIDYVEAEAEFEKHQKYGHAAIAPAYYRHLGIVYRKDGRYQDEVGILERYVKACRDLGGDPQKKMSDRLERARELAAESGS
;
A
#
# COMPACT_ATOMS: atom_id res chain seq x y z
N MET A 1 43.04 20.48 -40.12
CA MET A 1 42.91 21.62 -39.19
C MET A 1 41.56 21.48 -38.50
N GLY A 2 41.37 21.41 -37.19
CA GLY A 2 42.24 21.45 -36.02
C GLY A 2 41.46 20.95 -34.78
N ILE A 3 42.20 20.34 -33.85
CA ILE A 3 42.09 20.33 -32.38
C ILE A 3 40.73 20.16 -31.63
N PHE A 4 40.66 19.05 -30.90
CA PHE A 4 40.15 18.81 -29.53
C PHE A 4 39.37 19.93 -28.77
N ARG A 5 38.24 19.54 -28.16
CA ARG A 5 38.01 19.74 -26.71
C ARG A 5 36.92 18.82 -26.13
N VAL A 6 37.29 18.11 -25.07
CA VAL A 6 36.43 17.39 -24.11
C VAL A 6 35.88 18.38 -23.09
N LEU A 7 34.62 18.24 -22.65
CA LEU A 7 34.06 18.65 -21.34
C LEU A 7 32.66 18.02 -21.24
N ARG A 8 32.48 16.94 -20.47
CA ARG A 8 32.17 16.87 -19.02
C ARG A 8 30.75 17.37 -18.71
N GLY A 9 29.98 16.47 -18.09
CA GLY A 9 28.54 16.54 -17.95
C GLY A 9 28.01 17.62 -17.02
N LEU A 10 26.69 17.71 -17.01
CA LEU A 10 25.90 18.28 -15.93
C LEU A 10 24.56 17.54 -15.92
N PHE A 11 24.50 16.59 -14.99
CA PHE A 11 23.28 16.01 -14.46
C PHE A 11 22.50 17.17 -13.85
N SER A 12 21.40 17.58 -14.48
CA SER A 12 20.56 18.66 -13.95
C SER A 12 19.65 18.09 -12.89
N SER A 13 20.16 18.04 -11.66
CA SER A 13 19.36 17.98 -10.45
C SER A 13 18.48 19.22 -10.39
N ASN A 14 17.16 19.05 -10.40
CA ASN A 14 16.26 20.10 -9.93
C ASN A 14 15.61 19.60 -8.63
N SER A 15 16.17 20.08 -7.52
CA SER A 15 15.55 20.02 -6.21
C SER A 15 14.74 21.30 -5.96
N SER A 16 13.75 21.18 -5.08
CA SER A 16 13.20 22.25 -4.24
C SER A 16 11.98 22.99 -4.78
N THR A 17 10.80 22.45 -4.45
CA THR A 17 9.71 23.28 -3.95
C THR A 17 9.37 22.82 -2.54
N SER A 18 9.68 23.70 -1.60
CA SER A 18 9.33 23.63 -0.19
C SER A 18 7.83 23.41 -0.01
N ILE A 19 7.48 22.45 0.82
CA ILE A 19 6.18 22.43 1.49
C ILE A 19 6.53 22.47 2.97
N ASP A 20 6.20 23.60 3.60
CA ASP A 20 6.26 23.80 5.04
C ASP A 20 5.32 22.78 5.70
N GLY A 21 5.89 21.66 6.14
CA GLY A 21 5.22 20.65 6.94
C GLY A 21 5.25 21.05 8.41
N ASP A 22 4.20 21.72 8.86
CA ASP A 22 3.88 21.91 10.27
C ASP A 22 3.60 20.55 10.94
N ASN A 23 4.68 19.95 11.42
CA ASN A 23 4.82 19.24 12.69
C ASN A 23 3.51 18.95 13.47
N MET A 24 2.99 17.72 13.33
CA MET A 24 2.38 17.01 14.45
C MET A 24 3.12 15.69 14.65
N GLY A 25 3.82 15.61 15.79
CA GLY A 25 4.83 14.59 16.06
C GLY A 25 4.32 13.23 16.48
N VAL A 26 5.12 12.22 16.16
CA VAL A 26 5.34 11.05 17.01
C VAL A 26 6.86 10.93 17.16
N ALA A 27 7.32 11.02 18.41
CA ALA A 27 8.71 11.12 18.77
C ALA A 27 9.44 9.77 18.65
N GLY A 28 10.65 9.83 18.10
CA GLY A 28 11.73 8.88 18.41
C GLY A 28 11.92 7.73 17.42
N GLU A 29 13.10 7.74 16.79
CA GLU A 29 13.68 6.71 15.92
C GLU A 29 13.22 6.70 14.45
N ASP A 30 14.21 6.56 13.58
CA ASP A 30 14.28 6.82 12.15
C ASP A 30 13.34 5.88 11.34
N TRP A 31 12.02 6.00 11.51
CA TRP A 31 11.05 5.31 10.67
C TRP A 31 10.83 6.08 9.37
N ARG A 32 11.80 5.97 8.46
CA ARG A 32 11.68 6.50 7.10
C ARG A 32 11.01 5.45 6.20
N TRP A 33 9.69 5.38 6.23
CA TRP A 33 8.94 4.60 5.25
C TRP A 33 9.21 5.16 3.84
N SER A 34 9.72 4.32 2.94
CA SER A 34 10.32 4.72 1.67
C SER A 34 9.31 5.19 0.61
N ARG A 35 8.01 5.05 0.87
CA ARG A 35 6.92 5.43 -0.06
C ARG A 35 6.09 6.61 0.41
N VAL A 36 6.54 7.33 1.45
CA VAL A 36 5.78 8.47 2.00
C VAL A 36 5.55 9.57 0.95
N ASP A 37 6.47 9.74 0.00
CA ASP A 37 6.39 10.76 -1.05
C ASP A 37 5.57 10.32 -2.29
N GLU A 38 5.06 9.07 -2.34
CA GLU A 38 4.33 8.55 -3.51
C GLU A 38 2.89 9.08 -3.59
N GLN A 39 2.29 9.44 -2.46
CA GLN A 39 0.93 9.94 -2.38
C GLN A 39 0.90 11.24 -1.57
N PRO A 40 0.00 12.18 -1.87
CA PRO A 40 -0.10 13.46 -1.16
C PRO A 40 -0.77 13.31 0.24
N PHE A 41 -0.71 12.13 0.86
CA PHE A 41 -1.35 11.83 2.14
C PHE A 41 -0.31 11.49 3.19
N ASP A 42 -0.40 12.14 4.35
CA ASP A 42 0.48 11.85 5.49
C ASP A 42 0.04 10.59 6.27
N HIS A 43 -1.22 10.17 6.15
CA HIS A 43 -1.75 9.01 6.86
C HIS A 43 -2.74 8.18 6.02
N TYR A 44 -2.77 6.86 6.23
CA TYR A 44 -3.65 5.94 5.48
C TYR A 44 -5.15 6.21 5.68
N THR A 45 -5.54 6.87 6.77
CA THR A 45 -6.93 7.28 7.03
C THR A 45 -7.37 8.43 6.12
N ASP A 46 -6.45 9.33 5.77
CA ASP A 46 -6.75 10.49 4.91
C ASP A 46 -6.92 10.07 3.45
N ALA A 47 -6.27 8.97 3.06
CA ALA A 47 -6.45 8.34 1.77
C ALA A 47 -7.86 7.71 1.60
N SER A 48 -8.60 7.45 2.68
CA SER A 48 -9.89 6.75 2.62
C SER A 48 -10.96 7.52 1.84
N ASP A 49 -11.01 8.85 1.97
CA ASP A 49 -11.90 9.71 1.18
C ASP A 49 -11.52 9.70 -0.30
N ARG A 50 -10.22 9.68 -0.60
CA ARG A 50 -9.73 9.60 -1.98
C ARG A 50 -10.08 8.27 -2.63
N VAL A 51 -10.02 7.16 -1.91
CA VAL A 51 -10.50 5.85 -2.39
C VAL A 51 -11.98 5.90 -2.78
N VAL A 52 -12.82 6.59 -2.00
CA VAL A 52 -14.26 6.74 -2.34
C VAL A 52 -14.44 7.54 -3.63
N VAL A 53 -13.71 8.63 -3.80
CA VAL A 53 -13.75 9.48 -5.01
C VAL A 53 -13.30 8.68 -6.24
N LEU A 54 -12.14 8.03 -6.17
CA LEU A 54 -11.59 7.26 -7.29
C LEU A 54 -12.50 6.08 -7.71
N LYS A 55 -13.15 5.43 -6.73
CA LYS A 55 -14.16 4.39 -7.01
C LYS A 55 -15.40 4.93 -7.73
N ARG A 56 -15.78 6.19 -7.49
CA ARG A 56 -16.87 6.86 -8.24
C ARG A 56 -16.43 7.20 -9.67
N GLU A 57 -15.18 7.60 -9.85
CA GLU A 57 -14.58 7.91 -11.15
C GLU A 57 -14.26 6.65 -12.00
N ARG A 58 -14.44 5.44 -11.44
CA ARG A 58 -14.07 4.15 -12.06
C ARG A 58 -12.61 4.05 -12.49
N ARG A 59 -11.72 4.81 -11.85
CA ARG A 59 -10.28 4.77 -12.09
C ARG A 59 -9.68 3.62 -11.29
N HIS A 60 -9.89 2.39 -11.78
CA HIS A 60 -9.55 1.18 -11.04
C HIS A 60 -8.05 1.06 -10.75
N ASP A 61 -7.18 1.47 -11.68
CA ASP A 61 -5.72 1.43 -11.50
C ASP A 61 -5.24 2.33 -10.36
N GLU A 62 -5.74 3.57 -10.28
CA GLU A 62 -5.39 4.48 -9.18
C GLU A 62 -5.97 4.08 -7.84
N VAL A 63 -7.16 3.44 -7.83
CA VAL A 63 -7.68 2.84 -6.60
C VAL A 63 -6.76 1.72 -6.14
N GLU A 64 -6.28 0.89 -7.06
CA GLU A 64 -5.32 -0.18 -6.75
C GLU A 64 -4.03 0.37 -6.17
N GLU A 65 -3.39 1.33 -6.83
CA GLU A 65 -2.16 1.96 -6.35
C GLU A 65 -2.34 2.57 -4.96
N LEU A 66 -3.42 3.33 -4.75
CA LEU A 66 -3.70 3.96 -3.45
C LEU A 66 -3.97 2.92 -2.36
N LEU A 67 -4.70 1.86 -2.66
CA LEU A 67 -4.99 0.80 -1.69
C LEU A 67 -3.73 -0.02 -1.35
N LEU A 68 -2.86 -0.28 -2.33
CA LEU A 68 -1.57 -0.93 -2.11
C LEU A 68 -0.67 -0.06 -1.23
N TRP A 69 -0.64 1.26 -1.48
CA TRP A 69 0.07 2.22 -0.64
C TRP A 69 -0.46 2.21 0.81
N CYS A 70 -1.78 2.21 1.02
CA CYS A 70 -2.37 2.09 2.36
C CYS A 70 -2.01 0.76 3.05
N ILE A 71 -1.99 -0.34 2.31
CA ILE A 71 -1.61 -1.66 2.83
C ILE A 71 -0.15 -1.67 3.28
N ASP A 72 0.75 -1.16 2.44
CA ASP A 72 2.18 -1.09 2.76
C ASP A 72 2.45 -0.17 3.97
N TYR A 73 1.69 0.92 4.12
CA TYR A 73 1.78 1.80 5.29
C TYR A 73 1.32 1.07 6.56
N VAL A 74 0.15 0.43 6.53
CA VAL A 74 -0.41 -0.29 7.69
C VAL A 74 0.47 -1.48 8.09
N GLU A 75 1.06 -2.20 7.14
CA GLU A 75 2.01 -3.28 7.44
C GLU A 75 3.28 -2.73 8.11
N ALA A 76 3.82 -1.60 7.63
CA ALA A 76 5.00 -0.98 8.20
C ALA A 76 4.73 -0.40 9.60
N GLU A 77 3.57 0.22 9.81
CA GLU A 77 3.11 0.71 11.12
C GLU A 77 2.94 -0.44 12.09
N ALA A 78 2.29 -1.53 11.68
CA ALA A 78 2.08 -2.69 12.54
C ALA A 78 3.39 -3.40 12.91
N GLU A 79 4.36 -3.50 11.99
CA GLU A 79 5.69 -4.03 12.30
C GLU A 79 6.44 -3.10 13.27
N PHE A 80 6.31 -1.78 13.12
CA PHE A 80 6.89 -0.81 14.07
C PHE A 80 6.27 -0.95 15.47
N GLU A 81 4.94 -1.02 15.55
CA GLU A 81 4.22 -1.22 16.82
C GLU A 81 4.51 -2.55 17.49
N LYS A 82 4.80 -3.61 16.72
CA LYS A 82 5.16 -4.93 17.25
C LYS A 82 6.41 -4.90 18.12
N HIS A 83 7.36 -3.99 17.85
CA HIS A 83 8.56 -3.80 18.66
C HIS A 83 8.33 -2.88 19.86
N GLN A 84 7.16 -2.23 19.94
CA GLN A 84 6.80 -1.38 21.07
C GLN A 84 6.16 -2.15 22.22
N LYS A 85 6.51 -1.77 23.45
CA LYS A 85 6.08 -2.44 24.69
C LYS A 85 4.56 -2.39 24.94
N TYR A 86 3.86 -1.43 24.35
CA TYR A 86 2.40 -1.24 24.47
C TYR A 86 1.72 -1.09 23.10
N GLY A 87 2.41 -1.41 22.00
CA GLY A 87 1.87 -1.33 20.66
C GLY A 87 0.80 -2.40 20.42
N HIS A 88 -0.19 -2.09 19.58
CA HIS A 88 -1.25 -3.01 19.21
C HIS A 88 -1.19 -3.24 17.71
N ALA A 89 -0.20 -4.01 17.28
CA ALA A 89 0.02 -4.35 15.88
C ALA A 89 -1.24 -4.99 15.27
N ALA A 90 -2.03 -4.17 14.59
CA ALA A 90 -3.33 -4.55 14.05
C ALA A 90 -3.45 -4.06 12.61
N ILE A 91 -3.60 -5.01 11.69
CA ILE A 91 -3.78 -4.69 10.27
C ILE A 91 -5.26 -4.46 10.00
N ALA A 92 -5.60 -3.29 9.48
CA ALA A 92 -6.97 -2.97 9.06
C ALA A 92 -7.41 -3.83 7.85
N PRO A 93 -8.39 -4.74 7.98
CA PRO A 93 -8.82 -5.61 6.89
C PRO A 93 -9.61 -4.89 5.79
N ALA A 94 -9.98 -3.62 6.01
CA ALA A 94 -10.80 -2.86 5.09
C ALA A 94 -10.13 -2.63 3.73
N TYR A 95 -8.83 -2.30 3.73
CA TYR A 95 -8.07 -2.01 2.50
C TYR A 95 -7.88 -3.24 1.64
N TYR A 96 -7.43 -4.36 2.22
CA TYR A 96 -7.34 -5.66 1.54
C TYR A 96 -8.68 -6.11 0.96
N ARG A 97 -9.77 -5.91 1.70
CA ARG A 97 -11.12 -6.21 1.20
C ARG A 97 -11.48 -5.34 0.01
N HIS A 98 -11.22 -4.04 0.07
CA HIS A 98 -11.52 -3.12 -1.02
C HIS A 98 -10.73 -3.47 -2.27
N LEU A 99 -9.45 -3.81 -2.12
CA LEU A 99 -8.59 -4.20 -3.23
C LEU A 99 -9.07 -5.52 -3.86
N GLY A 100 -9.43 -6.52 -3.05
CA GLY A 100 -10.04 -7.74 -3.57
C GLY A 100 -11.35 -7.51 -4.33
N ILE A 101 -12.17 -6.52 -3.93
CA ILE A 101 -13.38 -6.16 -4.69
C ILE A 101 -13.03 -5.55 -6.06
N VAL A 102 -11.97 -4.74 -6.12
CA VAL A 102 -11.49 -4.15 -7.39
C VAL A 102 -11.02 -5.26 -8.33
N TYR A 103 -10.15 -6.16 -7.85
CA TYR A 103 -9.67 -7.30 -8.64
C TYR A 103 -10.78 -8.21 -9.13
N ARG A 104 -11.76 -8.51 -8.28
CA ARG A 104 -12.90 -9.33 -8.68
C ARG A 104 -13.74 -8.69 -9.78
N LYS A 105 -13.88 -7.36 -9.78
CA LYS A 105 -14.59 -6.63 -10.83
C LYS A 105 -13.83 -6.62 -12.16
N ASP A 106 -12.51 -6.66 -12.08
CA ASP A 106 -11.62 -6.66 -13.23
C ASP A 106 -11.34 -8.09 -13.77
N GLY A 107 -11.92 -9.12 -13.14
CA GLY A 107 -11.68 -10.52 -13.50
C GLY A 107 -10.30 -11.04 -13.11
N ARG A 108 -9.53 -10.27 -12.34
CA ARG A 108 -8.18 -10.59 -11.87
C ARG A 108 -8.22 -11.45 -10.61
N TYR A 109 -8.81 -12.64 -10.70
CA TYR A 109 -9.02 -13.51 -9.53
C TYR A 109 -7.71 -14.00 -8.88
N GLN A 110 -6.64 -14.18 -9.67
CA GLN A 110 -5.33 -14.54 -9.13
C GLN A 110 -4.75 -13.45 -8.22
N ASP A 111 -4.93 -12.17 -8.59
CA ASP A 111 -4.48 -11.05 -7.78
C ASP A 111 -5.33 -10.89 -6.50
N GLU A 112 -6.64 -11.17 -6.57
CA GLU A 112 -7.49 -11.26 -5.38
C GLU A 112 -7.01 -12.34 -4.40
N VAL A 113 -6.59 -13.50 -4.91
CA VAL A 113 -6.00 -14.55 -4.07
C VAL A 113 -4.69 -14.06 -3.44
N GLY A 114 -3.78 -13.51 -4.25
CA GLY A 114 -2.48 -13.04 -3.78
C GLY A 114 -2.58 -11.99 -2.66
N ILE A 115 -3.49 -11.02 -2.78
CA ILE A 115 -3.66 -9.99 -1.76
C ILE A 115 -4.29 -10.51 -0.46
N LEU A 116 -5.23 -11.45 -0.56
CA LEU A 116 -5.86 -12.07 0.61
C LEU A 116 -4.90 -13.02 1.33
N GLU A 117 -4.05 -13.73 0.59
CA GLU A 117 -2.96 -14.53 1.18
C GLU A 117 -1.92 -13.66 1.86
N ARG A 118 -1.57 -12.52 1.26
CA ARG A 118 -0.70 -11.51 1.89
C ARG A 118 -1.26 -11.04 3.23
N TYR A 119 -2.55 -10.72 3.29
CA TYR A 119 -3.23 -10.36 4.55
C TYR A 119 -3.13 -11.45 5.61
N VAL A 120 -3.45 -12.70 5.25
CA VAL A 120 -3.41 -13.84 6.18
C VAL A 120 -2.00 -14.06 6.72
N LYS A 121 -1.00 -13.95 5.84
CA LYS A 121 0.41 -14.05 6.23
C LYS A 121 0.79 -12.91 7.17
N ALA A 122 0.44 -11.66 6.84
CA ALA A 122 0.77 -10.49 7.65
C ALA A 122 0.12 -10.58 9.05
N CYS A 123 -1.15 -10.97 9.17
CA CYS A 123 -1.77 -11.23 10.47
C CYS A 123 -1.02 -12.29 11.29
N ARG A 124 -0.65 -13.40 10.65
CA ARG A 124 0.10 -14.47 11.33
C ARG A 124 1.49 -14.01 11.77
N ASP A 125 2.17 -13.22 10.96
CA ASP A 125 3.51 -12.68 11.26
C ASP A 125 3.48 -11.69 12.45
N LEU A 126 2.35 -11.02 12.66
CA LEU A 126 2.08 -10.16 13.82
C LEU A 126 1.56 -10.95 15.04
N GLY A 127 1.37 -12.27 14.93
CA GLY A 127 0.85 -13.12 16.00
C GLY A 127 -0.65 -13.01 16.23
N GLY A 128 -1.39 -12.41 15.29
CA GLY A 128 -2.85 -12.31 15.31
C GLY A 128 -3.54 -13.34 14.41
N ASP A 129 -4.82 -13.57 14.67
CA ASP A 129 -5.66 -14.40 13.81
C ASP A 129 -6.31 -13.58 12.69
N PRO A 130 -6.27 -14.05 11.43
CA PRO A 130 -6.93 -13.37 10.33
C PRO A 130 -8.46 -13.37 10.53
N GLN A 131 -9.11 -12.28 10.11
CA GLN A 131 -10.57 -12.19 10.22
C GLN A 131 -11.25 -13.30 9.41
N LYS A 132 -12.18 -14.05 10.02
CA LYS A 132 -12.92 -15.15 9.37
C LYS A 132 -13.51 -14.77 8.00
N LYS A 133 -14.09 -13.56 7.89
CA LYS A 133 -14.66 -13.03 6.64
C LYS A 133 -13.63 -12.92 5.50
N MET A 134 -12.35 -12.75 5.81
CA MET A 134 -11.26 -12.70 4.82
C MET A 134 -10.85 -14.11 4.39
N SER A 135 -10.82 -15.06 5.32
CA SER A 135 -10.59 -16.47 5.00
C SER A 135 -11.69 -17.04 4.09
N ASP A 136 -12.96 -16.80 4.42
CA ASP A 136 -14.10 -17.22 3.60
C ASP A 136 -14.03 -16.62 2.18
N ARG A 137 -13.55 -15.38 2.07
CA ARG A 137 -13.36 -14.70 0.78
C ARG A 137 -12.20 -15.29 -0.02
N LEU A 138 -11.10 -15.64 0.65
CA LEU A 138 -9.93 -16.26 0.02
C LEU A 138 -10.29 -17.60 -0.61
N GLU A 139 -11.07 -18.42 0.10
CA GLU A 139 -11.58 -19.69 -0.43
C GLU A 139 -12.38 -19.47 -1.71
N ARG A 140 -13.33 -18.53 -1.68
CA ARG A 140 -14.14 -18.17 -2.86
C ARG A 140 -13.28 -17.64 -4.02
N ALA A 141 -12.28 -16.83 -3.73
CA ALA A 141 -11.38 -16.28 -4.76
C ALA A 141 -10.55 -17.39 -5.42
N ARG A 142 -10.12 -18.41 -4.65
CA ARG A 142 -9.39 -19.59 -5.16
C ARG A 142 -10.27 -20.46 -6.06
N GLU A 143 -11.52 -20.67 -5.69
CA GLU A 143 -12.50 -21.38 -6.55
C GLU A 143 -12.64 -20.66 -7.90
N LEU A 144 -12.89 -19.35 -7.88
CA LEU A 144 -13.04 -18.54 -9.10
C LEU A 144 -11.77 -18.51 -9.94
N ALA A 145 -10.60 -18.42 -9.31
CA ALA A 145 -9.33 -18.47 -10.02
C ALA A 145 -9.13 -19.82 -10.73
N ALA A 146 -9.48 -20.94 -10.08
CA ALA A 146 -9.41 -22.27 -10.67
C ALA A 146 -10.40 -22.46 -11.84
N GLU A 147 -11.62 -21.93 -11.71
CA GLU A 147 -12.64 -21.94 -12.77
C GLU A 147 -12.23 -21.09 -13.98
N SER A 148 -11.63 -19.91 -13.75
CA SER A 148 -11.20 -18.99 -14.80
C SER A 148 -9.94 -19.43 -15.56
N GLY A 149 -9.18 -20.36 -15.00
CA GLY A 149 -7.94 -20.90 -15.58
C GLY A 149 -8.08 -22.27 -16.25
N SER A 150 -9.30 -22.84 -16.32
CA SER A 150 -9.59 -24.13 -16.98
C SER A 150 -10.15 -23.98 -18.39
#